data_AF-A0A1H3WZ10-F1
#
_entry.id   AF-A0A1H3WZ10-F1
#
_cell.length_a   1.000
_cell.length_b   1.000
_cell.length_c   1.000
_cell.angle_alpha   90.00
_cell.angle_beta   90.00
_cell.angle_gamma   90.00
#
_symmetry.space_group_name_H-M   'P 1'
#
loop_
_entity.id
_entity.type
_entity.pdbx_description
1 polymer ?
#
loop_
_entity_poly.entity_id
_entity_poly.type
_entity_poly.pdbx_seq_one_letter_code
_entity_poly.pdbx_strand_id
1 'polypeptide(L)'
;MSRKTVGDGGKRDEIVGAALQLFLENGYDGTSVRSIMNQAGGEVGLFYYYFKNKDKVFDAVLDLFFARYDADFSAIVAHGRRNPCRVMQDFFEYMERETTRFRAQYAGNLHRTVRWAIREHTLTIIEPYLRQVVDIQSDYYRIAPALAPEVAALYLTHGVGSAILHEDSTTYLKDRTEIKRGVSLLMGMPTDDQELRIPYPATAEDIPSWMVLVSRVKEHFPGLNEGEYKAQLAAYIQGNEAWVYRDGNTVVAALLFSKERQEIDFLAVSPDDCRHGLAARLVETAAAQFPVGTALSVTTYREGDPQGTAARALYKHLGFAEGELTEALGYPCQRLTLIVPDGTPVPRAKQKV
;
A
#
# COMPACT_ATOMS: atom_id res chain seq x y z
N MET A 1 -19.00 9.07 51.65
CA MET A 1 -18.12 9.49 50.55
C MET A 1 -17.03 8.46 50.37
N SER A 2 -16.95 7.80 49.21
CA SER A 2 -15.70 7.21 48.76
C SER A 2 -15.67 7.30 47.24
N ARG A 3 -14.84 8.21 46.77
CA ARG A 3 -14.69 8.63 45.37
C ARG A 3 -13.78 7.59 44.72
N LYS A 4 -14.33 6.68 43.92
CA LYS A 4 -13.53 5.77 43.08
C LYS A 4 -13.01 6.58 41.89
N THR A 5 -11.71 6.84 41.89
CA THR A 5 -10.95 7.46 40.80
C THR A 5 -10.71 6.45 39.67
N VAL A 6 -11.20 6.82 38.49
CA VAL A 6 -10.55 6.78 37.15
C VAL A 6 -9.72 5.54 36.82
N GLY A 7 -10.35 4.63 36.07
CA GLY A 7 -9.71 3.78 35.06
C GLY A 7 -10.53 3.95 33.77
N ASP A 8 -9.92 4.53 32.76
CA ASP A 8 -10.51 5.11 31.55
C ASP A 8 -10.92 4.06 30.49
N GLY A 9 -11.62 3.01 30.95
CA GLY A 9 -12.13 1.88 30.14
C GLY A 9 -13.49 1.36 30.64
N GLY A 10 -14.22 2.20 31.38
CA GLY A 10 -15.31 1.81 32.29
C GLY A 10 -16.67 1.60 31.62
N LYS A 11 -17.75 1.73 32.41
CA LYS A 11 -19.15 1.48 32.01
C LYS A 11 -19.57 2.19 30.71
N ARG A 12 -18.95 3.32 30.38
CA ARG A 12 -19.15 4.02 29.10
C ARG A 12 -18.83 3.11 27.91
N ASP A 13 -17.73 2.38 27.95
CA ASP A 13 -17.28 1.56 26.83
C ASP A 13 -18.08 0.26 26.73
N GLU A 14 -18.55 -0.27 27.85
CA GLU A 14 -19.55 -1.35 27.86
C GLU A 14 -20.85 -0.92 27.14
N ILE A 15 -21.30 0.31 27.37
CA ILE A 15 -22.48 0.88 26.69
C ILE A 15 -22.20 1.05 25.19
N VAL A 16 -21.05 1.57 24.80
CA VAL A 16 -20.67 1.74 23.38
C VAL A 16 -20.53 0.38 22.68
N GLY A 17 -19.90 -0.60 23.31
CA GLY A 17 -19.75 -1.95 22.76
C GLY A 17 -21.10 -2.67 22.58
N ALA A 18 -22.00 -2.55 23.56
CA ALA A 18 -23.36 -3.06 23.44
C ALA A 18 -24.15 -2.35 22.32
N ALA A 19 -24.00 -1.04 22.22
CA ALA A 19 -24.64 -0.24 21.17
C ALA A 19 -24.13 -0.63 19.78
N LEU A 20 -22.82 -0.84 19.60
CA LEU A 20 -22.24 -1.28 18.33
C LEU A 20 -22.88 -2.58 17.84
N GLN A 21 -22.96 -3.60 18.70
CA GLN A 21 -23.57 -4.88 18.36
C GLN A 21 -25.04 -4.71 17.94
N LEU A 22 -25.84 -4.00 18.74
CA LEU A 22 -27.26 -3.80 18.46
C LEU A 22 -27.49 -2.97 17.18
N PHE A 23 -26.67 -1.95 16.93
CA PHE A 23 -26.77 -1.16 15.71
C PHE A 23 -26.43 -1.99 14.48
N LEU A 24 -25.40 -2.82 14.52
CA LEU A 24 -25.05 -3.70 13.40
C LEU A 24 -26.19 -4.70 13.09
N GLU A 25 -26.85 -5.25 14.11
CA GLU A 25 -27.91 -6.23 13.97
C GLU A 25 -29.28 -5.62 13.61
N ASN A 26 -29.71 -4.59 14.34
CA ASN A 26 -31.08 -4.05 14.28
C ASN A 26 -31.18 -2.72 13.53
N GLY A 27 -30.04 -2.13 13.14
CA GLY A 27 -29.97 -0.79 12.61
C GLY A 27 -30.17 0.30 13.68
N TYR A 28 -30.05 1.56 13.25
CA TYR A 28 -30.21 2.72 14.13
C TYR A 28 -31.62 2.79 14.74
N ASP A 29 -32.67 2.75 13.91
CA ASP A 29 -34.06 2.90 14.36
C ASP A 29 -34.57 1.70 15.17
N GLY A 30 -34.13 0.49 14.82
CA GLY A 30 -34.48 -0.74 15.55
C GLY A 30 -33.80 -0.86 16.92
N THR A 31 -32.83 -0.01 17.22
CA THR A 31 -32.10 -0.03 18.49
C THR A 31 -32.62 1.04 19.45
N SER A 32 -32.98 0.65 20.66
CA SER A 32 -33.45 1.56 21.72
C SER A 32 -32.38 1.76 22.81
N VAL A 33 -32.42 2.90 23.52
CA VAL A 33 -31.55 3.13 24.69
C VAL A 33 -31.74 2.03 25.75
N ARG A 34 -32.97 1.56 25.92
CA ARG A 34 -33.28 0.48 26.87
C ARG A 34 -32.62 -0.84 26.48
N SER A 35 -32.67 -1.23 25.21
CA SER A 35 -32.01 -2.46 24.73
C SER A 35 -30.49 -2.38 24.89
N ILE A 36 -29.89 -1.22 24.58
CA ILE A 36 -28.45 -0.97 24.79
C ILE A 36 -28.10 -1.17 26.27
N MET A 37 -28.82 -0.52 27.18
CA MET A 37 -28.53 -0.60 28.61
C MET A 37 -28.78 -1.99 29.20
N ASN A 38 -29.81 -2.69 28.73
CA ASN A 38 -30.04 -4.09 29.10
C ASN A 38 -28.86 -4.97 28.70
N GLN A 39 -28.35 -4.84 27.47
CA GLN A 39 -27.20 -5.60 26.99
C GLN A 39 -25.89 -5.21 27.69
N ALA A 40 -25.70 -3.92 27.97
CA ALA A 40 -24.57 -3.44 28.73
C ALA A 40 -24.65 -3.81 30.22
N GLY A 41 -25.76 -4.37 30.73
CA GLY A 41 -25.94 -4.68 32.14
C GLY A 41 -25.97 -3.43 33.02
N GLY A 42 -26.76 -2.42 32.65
CA GLY A 42 -26.93 -1.18 33.41
C GLY A 42 -28.36 -0.64 33.35
N GLU A 43 -28.68 0.28 34.26
CA GLU A 43 -29.99 0.94 34.29
C GLU A 43 -30.08 2.09 33.28
N VAL A 44 -31.27 2.34 32.73
CA VAL A 44 -31.49 3.41 31.73
C VAL A 44 -31.06 4.79 32.23
N GLY A 45 -31.22 5.09 33.52
CA GLY A 45 -30.79 6.37 34.09
C GLY A 45 -29.28 6.61 33.96
N LEU A 46 -28.47 5.55 34.02
CA LEU A 46 -27.02 5.62 33.87
C LEU A 46 -26.60 5.96 32.43
N PHE A 47 -27.43 5.66 31.44
CA PHE A 47 -27.16 6.06 30.05
C PHE A 47 -27.01 7.57 29.94
N TYR A 48 -27.96 8.32 30.50
CA TYR A 48 -28.01 9.77 30.38
C TYR A 48 -26.92 10.50 31.18
N TYR A 49 -26.23 9.79 32.06
CA TYR A 49 -25.00 10.28 32.67
C TYR A 49 -23.84 10.36 31.66
N TYR A 50 -23.75 9.39 30.73
CA TYR A 50 -22.67 9.31 29.73
C TYR A 50 -23.04 9.93 28.38
N PHE A 51 -24.28 9.76 27.93
CA PHE A 51 -24.74 10.16 26.59
C PHE A 51 -26.04 10.93 26.67
N LYS A 52 -26.08 12.12 26.04
CA LYS A 52 -27.28 12.97 26.05
C LYS A 52 -28.47 12.34 25.35
N ASN A 53 -28.22 11.55 24.29
CA ASN A 53 -29.24 10.93 23.46
C ASN A 53 -28.65 9.74 22.67
N LYS A 54 -29.50 9.08 21.86
CA LYS A 54 -29.10 7.95 21.02
C LYS A 54 -28.10 8.33 19.91
N ASP A 55 -28.18 9.56 19.40
CA ASP A 55 -27.21 10.06 18.40
C ASP A 55 -25.80 10.10 18.98
N LYS A 56 -25.64 10.59 20.21
CA LYS A 56 -24.31 10.72 20.84
C LYS A 56 -23.64 9.39 21.15
N VAL A 57 -24.41 8.33 21.44
CA VAL A 57 -23.82 6.98 21.54
C VAL A 57 -23.52 6.41 20.16
N PHE A 58 -24.30 6.74 19.13
CA PHE A 58 -24.02 6.33 17.76
C PHE A 58 -22.75 6.99 17.22
N ASP A 59 -22.53 8.29 17.46
CA ASP A 59 -21.28 9.00 17.15
C ASP A 59 -20.09 8.26 17.80
N ALA A 60 -20.17 7.94 19.09
CA ALA A 60 -19.11 7.23 19.81
C ALA A 60 -18.88 5.80 19.30
N VAL A 61 -19.94 5.14 18.79
CA VAL A 61 -19.83 3.83 18.14
C VAL A 61 -19.08 3.95 16.81
N LEU A 62 -19.37 4.99 16.01
CA LEU A 62 -18.65 5.24 14.75
C LEU A 62 -17.18 5.57 15.03
N ASP A 63 -16.88 6.40 16.02
CA ASP A 63 -15.51 6.71 16.45
C ASP A 63 -14.74 5.43 16.82
N LEU A 64 -15.35 4.57 17.64
CA LEU A 64 -14.75 3.29 18.03
C LEU A 64 -14.56 2.36 16.83
N PHE A 65 -15.54 2.28 15.95
CA PHE A 65 -15.50 1.44 14.76
C PHE A 65 -14.40 1.89 13.78
N PHE A 66 -14.25 3.20 13.61
CA PHE A 66 -13.35 3.78 12.62
C PHE A 66 -11.93 4.04 13.12
N ALA A 67 -11.68 4.02 14.43
CA ALA A 67 -10.35 4.25 15.01
C ALA A 67 -9.24 3.36 14.40
N ARG A 68 -9.55 2.09 14.09
CA ARG A 68 -8.59 1.20 13.40
C ARG A 68 -8.29 1.67 11.99
N TYR A 69 -9.32 1.99 11.22
CA TYR A 69 -9.19 2.39 9.82
C TYR A 69 -8.42 3.72 9.70
N ASP A 70 -8.68 4.66 10.60
CA ASP A 70 -7.93 5.92 10.68
C ASP A 70 -6.43 5.69 10.90
N ALA A 71 -6.08 4.84 11.88
CA ALA A 71 -4.69 4.47 12.13
C ALA A 71 -4.03 3.76 10.94
N ASP A 72 -4.76 2.84 10.27
CA ASP A 72 -4.27 2.12 9.11
C ASP A 72 -4.04 3.06 7.91
N PHE A 73 -4.96 3.99 7.61
CA PHE A 73 -4.78 4.97 6.53
C PHE A 73 -3.63 5.93 6.81
N SER A 74 -3.48 6.37 8.06
CA SER A 74 -2.33 7.17 8.50
C SER A 74 -1.01 6.43 8.26
N ALA A 75 -0.95 5.13 8.58
CA ALA A 75 0.21 4.29 8.33
C ALA A 75 0.49 4.10 6.82
N ILE A 76 -0.54 3.93 5.99
CA ILE A 76 -0.40 3.82 4.53
C ILE A 76 0.20 5.10 3.94
N VAL A 77 -0.32 6.27 4.33
CA VAL A 77 0.20 7.56 3.84
C VAL A 77 1.63 7.81 4.32
N ALA A 78 1.93 7.49 5.59
CA ALA A 78 3.28 7.60 6.12
C ALA A 78 4.27 6.69 5.36
N HIS A 79 3.91 5.42 5.14
CA HIS A 79 4.71 4.50 4.34
C HIS A 79 4.84 4.96 2.88
N GLY A 80 3.78 5.54 2.33
CA GLY A 80 3.72 6.09 0.99
C GLY A 80 4.75 7.18 0.69
N ARG A 81 5.25 7.89 1.69
CA ARG A 81 6.38 8.83 1.51
C ARG A 81 7.69 8.13 1.16
N ARG A 82 7.82 6.86 1.54
CA ARG A 82 8.97 6.00 1.21
C ARG A 82 8.72 5.15 -0.04
N ASN A 83 7.45 4.88 -0.35
CA ASN A 83 7.04 4.22 -1.61
C ASN A 83 5.98 5.03 -2.40
N PRO A 84 6.31 6.23 -2.93
CA PRO A 84 5.32 7.10 -3.56
C PRO A 84 4.70 6.52 -4.83
N CYS A 85 5.44 5.66 -5.55
CA CYS A 85 4.90 5.06 -6.77
C CYS A 85 3.72 4.12 -6.49
N ARG A 86 3.66 3.54 -5.28
CA ARG A 86 2.62 2.60 -4.87
C ARG A 86 1.54 3.18 -3.97
N VAL A 87 1.77 4.30 -3.28
CA VAL A 87 0.85 4.78 -2.22
C VAL A 87 -0.63 4.80 -2.61
N MET A 88 -0.99 5.24 -3.82
CA MET A 88 -2.38 5.25 -4.28
C MET A 88 -2.94 3.84 -4.52
N GLN A 89 -2.12 2.94 -5.05
CA GLN A 89 -2.49 1.55 -5.24
C GLN A 89 -2.67 0.85 -3.89
N ASP A 90 -1.72 1.03 -2.96
CA ASP A 90 -1.78 0.44 -1.63
C ASP A 90 -3.00 0.95 -0.84
N PHE A 91 -3.36 2.24 -1.02
CA PHE A 91 -4.56 2.84 -0.44
C PHE A 91 -5.85 2.14 -0.91
N PHE A 92 -6.02 2.01 -2.23
CA PHE A 92 -7.23 1.37 -2.77
C PHE A 92 -7.24 -0.15 -2.56
N GLU A 93 -6.10 -0.84 -2.61
CA GLU A 93 -5.99 -2.27 -2.27
C GLU A 93 -6.38 -2.53 -0.81
N TYR A 94 -5.99 -1.65 0.11
CA TYR A 94 -6.44 -1.71 1.50
C TYR A 94 -7.97 -1.58 1.59
N MET A 95 -8.55 -0.57 0.93
CA MET A 95 -10.01 -0.38 0.90
C MET A 95 -10.75 -1.59 0.33
N GLU A 96 -10.27 -2.15 -0.79
CA GLU A 96 -10.84 -3.34 -1.42
C GLU A 96 -10.82 -4.54 -0.45
N ARG A 97 -9.67 -4.82 0.15
CA ARG A 97 -9.51 -5.94 1.09
C ARG A 97 -10.41 -5.79 2.30
N GLU A 98 -10.42 -4.62 2.94
CA GLU A 98 -11.23 -4.38 4.14
C GLU A 98 -12.73 -4.36 3.83
N THR A 99 -13.14 -3.88 2.65
CA THR A 99 -14.53 -3.94 2.20
C THR A 99 -14.97 -5.39 2.01
N THR A 100 -14.15 -6.22 1.35
CA THR A 100 -14.44 -7.66 1.19
C THR A 100 -14.50 -8.36 2.55
N ARG A 101 -13.55 -8.10 3.45
CA ARG A 101 -13.53 -8.66 4.81
C ARG A 101 -14.77 -8.26 5.61
N PHE A 102 -15.14 -6.99 5.57
CA PHE A 102 -16.31 -6.46 6.26
C PHE A 102 -17.59 -7.12 5.74
N ARG A 103 -17.74 -7.28 4.42
CA ARG A 103 -18.90 -7.97 3.83
C ARG A 103 -18.96 -9.43 4.25
N ALA A 104 -17.82 -10.14 4.23
CA ALA A 104 -17.78 -11.53 4.67
C ALA A 104 -18.22 -11.70 6.14
N GLN A 105 -17.92 -10.72 6.99
CA GLN A 105 -18.27 -10.75 8.41
C GLN A 105 -19.70 -10.29 8.71
N TYR A 106 -20.22 -9.29 7.99
CA TYR A 106 -21.45 -8.59 8.39
C TYR A 106 -22.58 -8.57 7.34
N ALA A 107 -22.33 -8.93 6.07
CA ALA A 107 -23.31 -8.67 4.99
C ALA A 107 -24.67 -9.36 5.20
N GLY A 108 -24.71 -10.52 5.85
CA GLY A 108 -25.95 -11.26 6.11
C GLY A 108 -26.89 -10.60 7.12
N ASN A 109 -26.35 -9.81 8.05
CA ASN A 109 -27.09 -9.26 9.19
C ASN A 109 -27.07 -7.72 9.26
N LEU A 110 -26.26 -7.05 8.41
CA LEU A 110 -26.09 -5.61 8.48
C LEU A 110 -27.29 -4.86 7.92
N HIS A 111 -28.00 -4.15 8.80
CA HIS A 111 -29.12 -3.29 8.43
C HIS A 111 -28.70 -2.17 7.45
N ARG A 112 -29.53 -1.88 6.44
CA ARG A 112 -29.24 -0.92 5.35
C ARG A 112 -28.85 0.49 5.84
N THR A 113 -29.49 0.99 6.89
CA THR A 113 -29.22 2.35 7.39
C THR A 113 -27.82 2.49 7.98
N VAL A 114 -27.33 1.45 8.67
CA VAL A 114 -25.98 1.42 9.22
C VAL A 114 -24.95 1.21 8.12
N ARG A 115 -25.27 0.37 7.12
CA ARG A 115 -24.44 0.23 5.92
C ARG A 115 -24.19 1.57 5.22
N TRP A 116 -25.23 2.37 5.04
CA TRP A 116 -25.11 3.70 4.41
C TRP A 116 -24.34 4.68 5.29
N ALA A 117 -24.57 4.67 6.60
CA ALA A 117 -23.81 5.50 7.53
C ALA A 117 -22.31 5.15 7.52
N ILE A 118 -21.96 3.86 7.53
CA ILE A 118 -20.57 3.39 7.42
C ILE A 118 -19.94 3.84 6.11
N ARG A 119 -20.66 3.69 4.98
CA ARG A 119 -20.16 4.16 3.68
C ARG A 119 -19.87 5.66 3.72
N GLU A 120 -20.80 6.48 4.19
CA GLU A 120 -20.64 7.94 4.23
C GLU A 120 -19.49 8.37 5.16
N HIS A 121 -19.42 7.78 6.36
CA HIS A 121 -18.30 8.05 7.27
C HIS A 121 -16.96 7.61 6.68
N THR A 122 -16.92 6.48 5.98
CA THR A 122 -15.68 6.02 5.34
C THR A 122 -15.19 7.05 4.32
N LEU A 123 -16.08 7.58 3.46
CA LEU A 123 -15.75 8.62 2.49
C LEU A 123 -15.22 9.89 3.17
N THR A 124 -15.85 10.29 4.27
CA THR A 124 -15.41 11.45 5.07
C THR A 124 -14.02 11.23 5.67
N ILE A 125 -13.73 10.03 6.18
CA ILE A 125 -12.45 9.69 6.80
C ILE A 125 -11.31 9.64 5.76
N ILE A 126 -11.56 9.04 4.59
CA ILE A 126 -10.50 8.82 3.60
C ILE A 126 -10.08 10.08 2.85
N GLU A 127 -10.96 11.08 2.71
CA GLU A 127 -10.68 12.29 1.92
C GLU A 127 -9.39 13.02 2.33
N PRO A 128 -9.14 13.36 3.61
CA PRO A 128 -7.89 14.00 4.01
C PRO A 128 -6.66 13.13 3.75
N TYR A 129 -6.78 11.81 3.78
CA TYR A 129 -5.69 10.91 3.43
C TYR A 129 -5.45 10.88 1.92
N LEU A 130 -6.51 10.81 1.10
CA LEU A 130 -6.40 10.88 -0.36
C LEU A 130 -5.80 12.22 -0.81
N ARG A 131 -6.08 13.32 -0.12
CA ARG A 131 -5.40 14.61 -0.35
C ARG A 131 -3.88 14.47 -0.19
N GLN A 132 -3.42 13.81 0.86
CA GLN A 132 -1.98 13.56 1.07
C GLN A 132 -1.40 12.59 0.04
N VAL A 133 -2.15 11.55 -0.36
CA VAL A 133 -1.77 10.63 -1.44
C VAL A 133 -1.54 11.38 -2.75
N VAL A 134 -2.44 12.31 -3.08
CA VAL A 134 -2.32 13.18 -4.26
C VAL A 134 -1.04 14.02 -4.18
N ASP A 135 -0.75 14.67 -3.05
CA ASP A 135 0.49 15.44 -2.87
C ASP A 135 1.74 14.57 -3.03
N ILE A 136 1.78 13.41 -2.35
CA ILE A 136 2.91 12.49 -2.40
C ILE A 136 3.21 12.08 -3.85
N GLN A 137 2.19 11.71 -4.62
CA GLN A 137 2.37 11.30 -6.01
C GLN A 137 2.74 12.48 -6.92
N SER A 138 2.08 13.63 -6.76
CA SER A 138 2.37 14.82 -7.56
C SER A 138 3.79 15.32 -7.34
N ASP A 139 4.26 15.33 -6.09
CA ASP A 139 5.65 15.69 -5.77
C ASP A 139 6.65 14.68 -6.31
N TYR A 140 6.33 13.39 -6.23
CA TYR A 140 7.22 12.33 -6.69
C TYR A 140 7.34 12.30 -8.23
N TYR A 141 6.23 12.38 -8.94
CA TYR A 141 6.22 12.39 -10.40
C TYR A 141 6.50 13.76 -11.00
N ARG A 142 6.48 14.84 -10.20
CA ARG A 142 6.56 16.23 -10.64
C ARG A 142 5.47 16.57 -11.67
N ILE A 143 4.28 16.03 -11.44
CA ILE A 143 3.09 16.21 -12.29
C ILE A 143 1.97 16.77 -11.41
N ALA A 144 1.39 17.89 -11.84
CA ALA A 144 0.21 18.44 -11.19
C ALA A 144 -1.04 17.66 -11.63
N PRO A 145 -2.02 17.44 -10.73
CA PRO A 145 -3.30 16.89 -11.13
C PRO A 145 -3.98 17.81 -12.15
N ALA A 146 -4.88 17.26 -12.96
CA ALA A 146 -5.65 18.02 -13.95
C ALA A 146 -6.60 19.05 -13.31
N LEU A 147 -6.89 18.87 -12.01
CA LEU A 147 -7.72 19.75 -11.18
C LEU A 147 -6.90 20.25 -9.98
N ALA A 148 -7.44 21.22 -9.23
CA ALA A 148 -6.87 21.59 -7.94
C ALA A 148 -6.73 20.33 -7.06
N PRO A 149 -5.62 20.14 -6.32
CA PRO A 149 -5.37 18.90 -5.58
C PRO A 149 -6.49 18.49 -4.60
N GLU A 150 -7.16 19.45 -3.96
CA GLU A 150 -8.30 19.22 -3.08
C GLU A 150 -9.50 18.66 -3.86
N VAL A 151 -9.72 19.17 -5.07
CA VAL A 151 -10.78 18.70 -5.96
C VAL A 151 -10.44 17.32 -6.51
N ALA A 152 -9.18 17.06 -6.88
CA ALA A 152 -8.75 15.73 -7.29
C ALA A 152 -8.97 14.70 -6.17
N ALA A 153 -8.62 15.01 -4.92
CA ALA A 153 -8.90 14.16 -3.77
C ALA A 153 -10.41 13.90 -3.60
N LEU A 154 -11.25 14.94 -3.70
CA LEU A 154 -12.71 14.81 -3.66
C LEU A 154 -13.25 13.84 -4.73
N TYR A 155 -12.77 13.96 -5.97
CA TYR A 155 -13.16 13.06 -7.07
C TYR A 155 -12.68 11.62 -6.84
N LEU A 156 -11.48 11.42 -6.28
CA LEU A 156 -10.98 10.08 -5.92
C LEU A 156 -11.83 9.46 -4.81
N THR A 157 -12.16 10.24 -3.76
CA THR A 157 -13.01 9.82 -2.65
C THR A 157 -14.38 9.39 -3.15
N HIS A 158 -15.11 10.30 -3.81
CA HIS A 158 -16.50 10.06 -4.17
C HIS A 158 -16.68 9.29 -5.47
N GLY A 159 -15.64 9.16 -6.30
CA GLY A 159 -15.60 8.32 -7.49
C GLY A 159 -15.11 6.92 -7.18
N VAL A 160 -13.80 6.76 -7.01
CA VAL A 160 -13.15 5.44 -6.79
C VAL A 160 -13.54 4.85 -5.44
N GLY A 161 -13.47 5.64 -4.37
CA GLY A 161 -13.85 5.19 -3.03
C GLY A 161 -15.31 4.73 -2.97
N SER A 162 -16.23 5.48 -3.58
CA SER A 162 -17.62 5.06 -3.72
C SER A 162 -17.77 3.75 -4.50
N ALA A 163 -17.04 3.58 -5.61
CA ALA A 163 -17.14 2.38 -6.44
C ALA A 163 -16.65 1.13 -5.67
N ILE A 164 -15.59 1.26 -4.88
CA ILE A 164 -15.10 0.17 -4.00
C ILE A 164 -16.14 -0.15 -2.92
N LEU A 165 -16.71 0.87 -2.28
CA LEU A 165 -17.67 0.71 -1.18
C LEU A 165 -19.08 0.34 -1.63
N HIS A 166 -19.37 0.43 -2.93
CA HIS A 166 -20.69 0.17 -3.49
C HIS A 166 -21.15 -1.27 -3.23
N GLU A 167 -22.41 -1.47 -2.84
CA GLU A 167 -22.93 -2.77 -2.37
C GLU A 167 -22.67 -3.91 -3.35
N ASP A 168 -22.73 -3.62 -4.64
CA ASP A 168 -22.28 -4.49 -5.72
C ASP A 168 -20.87 -4.10 -6.18
N SER A 169 -19.89 -4.95 -5.90
CA SER A 169 -18.51 -4.79 -6.33
C SER A 169 -18.23 -5.35 -7.74
N THR A 170 -19.18 -6.04 -8.38
CA THR A 170 -18.97 -6.66 -9.70
C THR A 170 -18.69 -5.61 -10.77
N THR A 171 -19.39 -4.48 -10.72
CA THR A 171 -19.19 -3.36 -11.65
C THR A 171 -17.81 -2.76 -11.47
N TYR A 172 -17.38 -2.49 -10.23
CA TYR A 172 -16.03 -2.00 -9.94
C TYR A 172 -14.94 -2.94 -10.46
N LEU A 173 -15.07 -4.25 -10.20
CA LEU A 173 -14.10 -5.25 -10.63
C LEU A 173 -14.01 -5.36 -12.15
N LYS A 174 -15.15 -5.28 -12.84
CA LYS A 174 -15.23 -5.32 -14.30
C LYS A 174 -14.56 -4.11 -14.93
N ASP A 175 -14.78 -2.92 -14.38
CA ASP A 175 -14.33 -1.65 -14.97
C ASP A 175 -13.01 -1.15 -14.37
N ARG A 176 -12.34 -1.97 -13.54
CA ARG A 176 -11.14 -1.60 -12.76
C ARG A 176 -10.03 -0.97 -13.62
N THR A 177 -9.81 -1.48 -14.83
CA THR A 177 -8.80 -0.93 -15.76
C THR A 177 -9.15 0.49 -16.21
N GLU A 178 -10.41 0.74 -16.58
CA GLU A 178 -10.86 2.08 -16.97
C GLU A 178 -10.93 3.04 -15.78
N ILE A 179 -11.27 2.55 -14.58
CA ILE A 179 -11.20 3.35 -13.35
C ILE A 179 -9.75 3.79 -13.08
N LYS A 180 -8.79 2.86 -13.18
CA LYS A 180 -7.36 3.18 -13.07
C LYS A 180 -6.96 4.21 -14.12
N ARG A 181 -7.44 4.11 -15.36
CA ARG A 181 -7.18 5.11 -16.40
C ARG A 181 -7.73 6.49 -16.02
N GLY A 182 -8.95 6.55 -15.49
CA GLY A 182 -9.56 7.79 -14.97
C GLY A 182 -8.73 8.43 -13.85
N VAL A 183 -8.18 7.62 -12.94
CA VAL A 183 -7.25 8.08 -11.90
C VAL A 183 -6.00 8.72 -12.52
N SER A 184 -5.40 8.10 -13.54
CA SER A 184 -4.23 8.68 -14.22
C SER A 184 -4.54 10.03 -14.87
N LEU A 185 -5.69 10.14 -15.55
CA LEU A 185 -6.14 11.40 -16.15
C LEU A 185 -6.34 12.49 -15.09
N LEU A 186 -6.97 12.16 -13.98
CA LEU A 186 -7.20 13.09 -12.87
C LEU A 186 -5.88 13.56 -12.26
N MET A 187 -4.90 12.67 -12.15
CA MET A 187 -3.56 12.97 -11.67
C MET A 187 -2.67 13.66 -12.71
N GLY A 188 -3.21 14.02 -13.89
CA GLY A 188 -2.45 14.68 -14.95
C GLY A 188 -1.36 13.80 -15.57
N MET A 189 -1.40 12.50 -15.30
CA MET A 189 -0.44 11.55 -15.84
C MET A 189 -0.87 11.13 -17.25
N PRO A 190 0.09 10.76 -18.13
CA PRO A 190 -0.25 10.12 -19.40
C PRO A 190 -1.16 8.89 -19.17
N THR A 191 -1.81 8.35 -20.19
CA THR A 191 -2.52 7.06 -20.03
C THR A 191 -1.78 5.88 -20.64
N ASP A 192 -0.74 6.16 -21.42
CA ASP A 192 0.10 5.15 -22.05
C ASP A 192 0.99 4.50 -20.97
N ASP A 193 1.28 3.20 -21.16
CA ASP A 193 2.13 2.39 -20.27
C ASP A 193 1.72 2.41 -18.80
N GLN A 194 0.42 2.50 -18.53
CA GLN A 194 -0.11 2.55 -17.16
C GLN A 194 0.32 1.34 -16.31
N GLU A 195 0.45 0.17 -16.93
CA GLU A 195 0.90 -1.07 -16.28
C GLU A 195 2.36 -0.98 -15.81
N LEU A 196 3.18 -0.16 -16.47
CA LEU A 196 4.61 0.05 -16.18
C LEU A 196 4.88 1.16 -15.15
N ARG A 197 3.86 1.58 -14.39
CA ARG A 197 4.01 2.63 -13.37
C ARG A 197 4.26 2.11 -11.98
N ILE A 198 3.56 1.04 -11.64
CA ILE A 198 3.48 0.51 -10.29
C ILE A 198 4.09 -0.89 -10.30
N PRO A 199 5.16 -1.16 -9.53
CA PRO A 199 5.68 -2.51 -9.38
C PRO A 199 4.72 -3.31 -8.49
N TYR A 200 4.50 -4.59 -8.74
CA TYR A 200 3.62 -5.45 -7.94
C TYR A 200 4.40 -6.54 -7.22
N PRO A 201 3.91 -7.05 -6.08
CA PRO A 201 4.42 -8.30 -5.53
C PRO A 201 4.29 -9.39 -6.60
N ALA A 202 5.36 -10.18 -6.75
CA ALA A 202 5.35 -11.30 -7.65
C ALA A 202 4.50 -12.44 -7.08
N THR A 203 3.88 -13.21 -7.96
CA THR A 203 3.09 -14.40 -7.64
C THR A 203 3.67 -15.62 -8.36
N ALA A 204 3.21 -16.81 -7.99
CA ALA A 204 3.64 -18.04 -8.65
C ALA A 204 3.33 -18.05 -10.17
N GLU A 205 2.32 -17.29 -10.61
CA GLU A 205 1.94 -17.16 -12.01
C GLU A 205 2.99 -16.39 -12.83
N ASP A 206 3.81 -15.57 -12.17
CA ASP A 206 4.88 -14.81 -12.84
C ASP A 206 6.10 -15.65 -13.16
N ILE A 207 6.31 -16.78 -12.47
CA ILE A 207 7.54 -17.58 -12.57
C ILE A 207 7.88 -17.94 -14.03
N PRO A 208 6.97 -18.44 -14.87
CA PRO A 208 7.30 -18.77 -16.26
C PRO A 208 7.82 -17.57 -17.05
N SER A 209 7.16 -16.42 -16.92
CA SER A 209 7.47 -15.18 -17.63
C SER A 209 8.75 -14.52 -17.09
N TRP A 210 8.93 -14.55 -15.76
CA TRP A 210 10.15 -14.14 -15.08
C TRP A 210 11.36 -14.93 -15.60
N MET A 211 11.23 -16.27 -15.72
CA MET A 211 12.35 -17.09 -16.20
C MET A 211 12.74 -16.75 -17.64
N VAL A 212 11.80 -16.32 -18.49
CA VAL A 212 12.13 -15.80 -19.84
C VAL A 212 12.98 -14.54 -19.75
N LEU A 213 12.64 -13.60 -18.86
CA LEU A 213 13.47 -12.42 -18.60
C LEU A 213 14.87 -12.82 -18.13
N VAL A 214 14.97 -13.76 -17.19
CA VAL A 214 16.24 -14.28 -16.68
C VAL A 214 17.09 -14.88 -17.81
N SER A 215 16.52 -15.75 -18.64
CA SER A 215 17.25 -16.36 -19.76
C SER A 215 17.76 -15.32 -20.78
N ARG A 216 17.06 -14.18 -20.92
CA ARG A 216 17.49 -13.07 -21.80
C ARG A 216 18.64 -12.25 -21.22
N VAL A 217 18.69 -12.08 -19.90
CA VAL A 217 19.70 -11.24 -19.23
C VAL A 217 20.85 -12.02 -18.61
N LYS A 218 20.82 -13.37 -18.65
CA LYS A 218 21.79 -14.25 -17.97
C LYS A 218 23.25 -13.99 -18.31
N GLU A 219 23.54 -13.46 -19.49
CA GLU A 219 24.91 -13.11 -19.89
C GLU A 219 25.50 -12.02 -18.98
N HIS A 220 24.66 -11.20 -18.35
CA HIS A 220 25.04 -10.19 -17.37
C HIS A 220 25.08 -10.72 -15.92
N PHE A 221 24.87 -12.02 -15.70
CA PHE A 221 24.92 -12.67 -14.39
C PHE A 221 25.83 -13.92 -14.44
N PRO A 222 27.17 -13.74 -14.43
CA PRO A 222 28.13 -14.85 -14.43
C PRO A 222 27.83 -15.87 -13.34
N GLY A 223 27.77 -17.14 -13.71
CA GLY A 223 27.52 -18.25 -12.77
C GLY A 223 26.05 -18.47 -12.40
N LEU A 224 25.10 -17.73 -12.98
CA LEU A 224 23.68 -17.95 -12.75
C LEU A 224 23.23 -19.31 -13.28
N ASN A 225 22.78 -20.18 -12.38
CA ASN A 225 22.14 -21.44 -12.72
C ASN A 225 20.62 -21.28 -12.73
N GLU A 226 20.00 -21.34 -13.92
CA GLU A 226 18.56 -21.12 -14.10
C GLU A 226 17.69 -22.13 -13.30
N GLY A 227 18.16 -23.37 -13.13
CA GLY A 227 17.46 -24.40 -12.38
C GLY A 227 17.44 -24.13 -10.87
N GLU A 228 18.58 -23.78 -10.30
CA GLU A 228 18.72 -23.39 -8.89
C GLU A 228 17.99 -22.07 -8.60
N TYR A 229 18.14 -21.09 -9.49
CA TYR A 229 17.47 -19.80 -9.38
C TYR A 229 15.94 -19.96 -9.35
N LYS A 230 15.37 -20.77 -10.25
CA LYS A 230 13.92 -21.02 -10.27
C LYS A 230 13.41 -21.66 -8.97
N ALA A 231 14.18 -22.58 -8.39
CA ALA A 231 13.82 -23.24 -7.13
C ALA A 231 13.79 -22.22 -5.97
N GLN A 232 14.74 -21.28 -5.94
CA GLN A 232 14.81 -20.23 -4.93
C GLN A 232 13.73 -19.17 -5.11
N LEU A 233 13.41 -18.78 -6.36
CA LEU A 233 12.42 -17.74 -6.68
C LEU A 233 11.07 -17.97 -5.98
N ALA A 234 10.61 -19.22 -5.91
CA ALA A 234 9.36 -19.55 -5.23
C ALA A 234 9.39 -19.21 -3.73
N ALA A 235 10.53 -19.37 -3.05
CA ALA A 235 10.70 -19.01 -1.65
C ALA A 235 10.66 -17.49 -1.44
N TYR A 236 11.32 -16.72 -2.31
CA TYR A 236 11.24 -15.24 -2.29
C TYR A 236 9.81 -14.73 -2.52
N ILE A 237 9.07 -15.35 -3.45
CA ILE A 237 7.66 -15.01 -3.68
C ILE A 237 6.83 -15.25 -2.41
N GLN A 238 7.01 -16.40 -1.76
CA GLN A 238 6.33 -16.70 -0.49
C GLN A 238 6.73 -15.75 0.65
N GLY A 239 7.97 -15.26 0.65
CA GLY A 239 8.49 -14.29 1.63
C GLY A 239 8.04 -12.84 1.42
N ASN A 240 7.26 -12.54 0.37
CA ASN A 240 7.00 -11.17 -0.08
C ASN A 240 8.30 -10.39 -0.31
N GLU A 241 9.22 -11.03 -1.02
CA GLU A 241 10.60 -10.60 -1.26
C GLU A 241 10.93 -10.50 -2.76
N ALA A 242 9.89 -10.56 -3.60
CA ALA A 242 9.97 -10.52 -5.05
C ALA A 242 8.98 -9.49 -5.61
N TRP A 243 9.46 -8.59 -6.46
CA TRP A 243 8.66 -7.54 -7.11
C TRP A 243 8.86 -7.55 -8.61
N VAL A 244 7.79 -7.25 -9.35
CA VAL A 244 7.78 -7.27 -10.82
C VAL A 244 7.05 -6.07 -11.42
N TYR A 245 7.44 -5.73 -12.64
CA TYR A 245 6.59 -5.01 -13.60
C TYR A 245 6.07 -5.99 -14.64
N ARG A 246 4.80 -5.81 -15.02
CA ARG A 246 4.15 -6.58 -16.08
C ARG A 246 3.73 -5.65 -17.21
N ASP A 247 3.91 -6.13 -18.44
CA ASP A 247 3.24 -5.60 -19.63
C ASP A 247 2.36 -6.74 -20.18
N GLY A 248 1.06 -6.64 -19.91
CA GLY A 248 0.12 -7.76 -20.04
C GLY A 248 0.57 -8.97 -19.20
N ASN A 249 0.86 -10.10 -19.88
CA ASN A 249 1.33 -11.33 -19.24
C ASN A 249 2.86 -11.46 -19.23
N THR A 250 3.59 -10.43 -19.67
CA THR A 250 5.05 -10.46 -19.79
C THR A 250 5.68 -9.74 -18.60
N VAL A 251 6.60 -10.42 -17.90
CA VAL A 251 7.42 -9.77 -16.86
C VAL A 251 8.55 -9.02 -17.55
N VAL A 252 8.49 -7.68 -17.49
CA VAL A 252 9.46 -6.80 -18.17
C VAL A 252 10.53 -6.25 -17.23
N ALA A 253 10.30 -6.30 -15.92
CA ALA A 253 11.33 -6.02 -14.93
C ALA A 253 11.04 -6.78 -13.65
N ALA A 254 12.09 -7.15 -12.92
CA ALA A 254 11.97 -7.94 -11.72
C ALA A 254 13.10 -7.66 -10.72
N LEU A 255 12.79 -7.74 -9.43
CA LEU A 255 13.73 -7.58 -8.34
C LEU A 255 13.49 -8.64 -7.25
N LEU A 256 14.58 -9.23 -6.75
CA LEU A 256 14.61 -10.05 -5.53
C LEU A 256 15.45 -9.36 -4.47
N PHE A 257 15.00 -9.45 -3.22
CA PHE A 257 15.77 -9.01 -2.06
C PHE A 257 15.55 -9.95 -0.88
N SER A 258 16.53 -10.10 -0.01
CA SER A 258 16.41 -10.84 1.24
C SER A 258 16.22 -9.88 2.41
N LYS A 259 15.14 -10.04 3.18
CA LYS A 259 14.92 -9.34 4.45
C LYS A 259 15.92 -9.77 5.51
N GLU A 260 16.24 -11.07 5.54
CA GLU A 260 17.19 -11.65 6.49
C GLU A 260 18.60 -11.10 6.27
N ARG A 261 19.08 -11.10 5.02
CA ARG A 261 20.42 -10.59 4.68
C ARG A 261 20.48 -9.09 4.47
N GLN A 262 19.31 -8.43 4.36
CA GLN A 262 19.21 -7.01 3.99
C GLN A 262 19.94 -6.71 2.68
N GLU A 263 19.73 -7.56 1.68
CA GLU A 263 20.48 -7.51 0.41
C GLU A 263 19.53 -7.60 -0.79
N ILE A 264 19.81 -6.83 -1.85
CA ILE A 264 19.19 -7.04 -3.16
C ILE A 264 19.97 -8.15 -3.86
N ASP A 265 19.31 -9.28 -4.10
CA ASP A 265 19.93 -10.48 -4.68
C ASP A 265 19.83 -10.50 -6.22
N PHE A 266 18.81 -9.85 -6.78
CA PHE A 266 18.59 -9.81 -8.22
C PHE A 266 17.86 -8.54 -8.63
N LEU A 267 18.27 -7.94 -9.74
CA LEU A 267 17.56 -6.84 -10.40
C LEU A 267 17.78 -6.93 -11.90
N ALA A 268 16.70 -7.05 -12.66
CA ALA A 268 16.75 -7.05 -14.11
C ALA A 268 15.60 -6.23 -14.71
N VAL A 269 15.89 -5.61 -15.84
CA VAL A 269 14.91 -4.96 -16.71
C VAL A 269 15.15 -5.48 -18.12
N SER A 270 14.07 -5.74 -18.85
CA SER A 270 14.09 -6.09 -20.26
C SER A 270 14.87 -5.02 -21.05
N PRO A 271 15.78 -5.41 -21.96
CA PRO A 271 16.51 -4.46 -22.81
C PRO A 271 15.59 -3.51 -23.59
N ASP A 272 14.38 -3.96 -23.89
CA ASP A 272 13.37 -3.21 -24.64
C ASP A 272 12.75 -2.05 -23.80
N ASP A 273 12.82 -2.14 -22.46
CA ASP A 273 12.05 -1.31 -21.51
C ASP A 273 12.91 -0.46 -20.55
N CYS A 274 14.23 -0.41 -20.75
CA CYS A 274 15.18 0.28 -19.88
C CYS A 274 14.95 1.80 -19.70
N ARG A 275 14.10 2.43 -20.50
CA ARG A 275 13.90 3.89 -20.55
C ARG A 275 12.90 4.43 -19.51
N HIS A 276 12.16 3.57 -18.81
CA HIS A 276 11.03 4.00 -17.97
C HIS A 276 11.36 4.07 -16.46
N GLY A 277 12.63 4.04 -16.06
CA GLY A 277 13.02 4.10 -14.64
C GLY A 277 12.43 2.96 -13.79
N LEU A 278 12.14 1.80 -14.39
CA LEU A 278 11.57 0.63 -13.73
C LEU A 278 12.50 0.11 -12.62
N ALA A 279 13.80 0.01 -12.93
CA ALA A 279 14.82 -0.45 -11.98
C ALA A 279 14.87 0.43 -10.73
N ALA A 280 14.88 1.76 -10.91
CA ALA A 280 14.86 2.70 -9.79
C ALA A 280 13.64 2.50 -8.89
N ARG A 281 12.44 2.38 -9.47
CA ARG A 281 11.19 2.17 -8.72
C ARG A 281 11.14 0.83 -8.00
N LEU A 282 11.70 -0.22 -8.60
CA LEU A 282 11.83 -1.52 -7.92
C LEU A 282 12.75 -1.40 -6.69
N VAL A 283 13.90 -0.73 -6.82
CA VAL A 283 14.83 -0.55 -5.70
C VAL A 283 14.23 0.34 -4.61
N GLU A 284 13.55 1.44 -4.97
CA GLU A 284 12.81 2.29 -4.03
C GLU A 284 11.73 1.48 -3.29
N THR A 285 10.97 0.66 -4.02
CA THR A 285 9.93 -0.21 -3.46
C THR A 285 10.50 -1.25 -2.50
N ALA A 286 11.64 -1.85 -2.85
CA ALA A 286 12.35 -2.80 -2.01
C ALA A 286 12.92 -2.13 -0.76
N ALA A 287 13.58 -0.97 -0.89
CA ALA A 287 14.10 -0.20 0.25
C ALA A 287 12.98 0.18 1.24
N ALA A 288 11.79 0.51 0.74
CA ALA A 288 10.62 0.81 1.57
C ALA A 288 10.07 -0.41 2.35
N GLN A 289 10.57 -1.62 2.11
CA GLN A 289 10.24 -2.82 2.91
C GLN A 289 11.09 -2.93 4.18
N PHE A 290 12.13 -2.11 4.31
CA PHE A 290 13.04 -2.13 5.46
C PHE A 290 12.76 -0.96 6.42
N PRO A 291 13.08 -1.10 7.71
CA PRO A 291 13.09 0.03 8.64
C PRO A 291 14.06 1.13 8.20
N VAL A 292 13.74 2.39 8.53
CA VAL A 292 14.66 3.52 8.33
C VAL A 292 15.97 3.26 9.10
N GLY A 293 17.11 3.58 8.47
CA GLY A 293 18.45 3.34 9.03
C GLY A 293 19.02 1.95 8.74
N THR A 294 18.25 1.05 8.14
CA THR A 294 18.76 -0.27 7.71
C THR A 294 19.86 -0.10 6.65
N ALA A 295 20.95 -0.86 6.76
CA ALA A 295 22.02 -0.89 5.78
C ALA A 295 21.70 -1.90 4.67
N LEU A 296 20.88 -1.50 3.70
CA LEU A 296 20.52 -2.33 2.55
C LEU A 296 21.71 -2.45 1.60
N SER A 297 22.20 -3.66 1.36
CA SER A 297 23.33 -3.89 0.45
C SER A 297 22.91 -4.41 -0.91
N VAL A 298 23.80 -4.27 -1.88
CA VAL A 298 23.76 -4.97 -3.16
C VAL A 298 25.18 -5.29 -3.59
N THR A 299 25.40 -6.48 -4.11
CA THR A 299 26.67 -6.87 -4.69
C THR A 299 26.62 -6.67 -6.21
N THR A 300 27.49 -5.82 -6.75
CA THR A 300 27.57 -5.57 -8.19
C THR A 300 29.03 -5.55 -8.66
N TYR A 301 29.25 -5.48 -9.97
CA TYR A 301 30.57 -5.40 -10.59
C TYR A 301 31.42 -4.26 -10.03
N ARG A 302 32.75 -4.39 -10.10
CA ARG A 302 33.70 -3.35 -9.69
C ARG A 302 33.66 -2.14 -10.63
N GLU A 303 34.22 -1.02 -10.16
CA GLU A 303 34.43 0.15 -11.01
C GLU A 303 35.32 -0.19 -12.21
N GLY A 304 34.97 0.31 -13.39
CA GLY A 304 35.67 0.04 -14.65
C GLY A 304 35.21 -1.22 -15.39
N ASP A 305 34.34 -2.04 -14.80
CA ASP A 305 33.77 -3.19 -15.49
C ASP A 305 32.65 -2.77 -16.47
N PRO A 306 32.76 -3.13 -17.78
CA PRO A 306 31.72 -2.80 -18.75
C PRO A 306 30.33 -3.35 -18.40
N GLN A 307 30.24 -4.55 -17.81
CA GLN A 307 28.97 -5.16 -17.41
C GLN A 307 28.33 -4.42 -16.23
N GLY A 308 29.16 -3.80 -15.39
CA GLY A 308 28.76 -3.04 -14.21
C GLY A 308 28.27 -1.63 -14.46
N THR A 309 28.56 -1.06 -15.63
CA THR A 309 28.45 0.40 -15.82
C THR A 309 27.05 0.92 -15.55
N ALA A 310 26.02 0.27 -16.11
CA ALA A 310 24.62 0.69 -15.92
C ALA A 310 24.13 0.45 -14.48
N ALA A 311 24.41 -0.73 -13.90
CA ALA A 311 23.98 -1.08 -12.55
C ALA A 311 24.64 -0.16 -11.50
N ARG A 312 25.94 0.09 -11.61
CA ARG A 312 26.66 1.02 -10.71
C ARG A 312 26.13 2.44 -10.83
N ALA A 313 25.88 2.92 -12.04
CA ALA A 313 25.30 4.25 -12.23
C ALA A 313 23.93 4.38 -11.56
N LEU A 314 23.07 3.35 -11.68
CA LEU A 314 21.78 3.28 -11.00
C LEU A 314 21.95 3.31 -9.47
N TYR A 315 22.75 2.42 -8.88
CA TYR A 315 22.89 2.35 -7.43
C TYR A 315 23.54 3.62 -6.85
N LYS A 316 24.57 4.17 -7.49
CA LYS A 316 25.16 5.46 -7.11
C LYS A 316 24.13 6.60 -7.19
N HIS A 317 23.33 6.62 -8.27
CA HIS A 317 22.25 7.60 -8.39
C HIS A 317 21.27 7.47 -7.22
N LEU A 318 20.94 6.24 -6.82
CA LEU A 318 20.07 5.89 -5.70
C LEU A 318 20.68 6.12 -4.30
N GLY A 319 21.88 6.68 -4.22
CA GLY A 319 22.54 6.99 -2.94
C GLY A 319 23.26 5.82 -2.28
N PHE A 320 23.45 4.69 -3.00
CA PHE A 320 24.32 3.63 -2.50
C PHE A 320 25.77 4.09 -2.51
N ALA A 321 26.45 3.91 -1.38
CA ALA A 321 27.87 4.15 -1.22
C ALA A 321 28.67 2.88 -1.52
N GLU A 322 29.86 3.05 -2.08
CA GLU A 322 30.81 1.96 -2.29
C GLU A 322 31.38 1.43 -0.98
N GLY A 323 31.41 0.11 -0.85
CA GLY A 323 31.98 -0.60 0.28
C GLY A 323 33.09 -1.56 -0.16
N GLU A 324 33.15 -2.71 0.54
CA GLU A 324 34.21 -3.70 0.37
C GLU A 324 34.24 -4.34 -1.03
N LEU A 325 35.46 -4.58 -1.53
CA LEU A 325 35.66 -5.43 -2.70
C LEU A 325 35.43 -6.87 -2.30
N THR A 326 34.65 -7.59 -3.11
CA THR A 326 34.27 -8.97 -2.85
C THR A 326 34.40 -9.80 -4.13
N GLU A 327 34.02 -11.07 -4.05
CA GLU A 327 33.86 -11.97 -5.18
C GLU A 327 32.49 -12.65 -5.08
N ALA A 328 31.73 -12.66 -6.17
CA ALA A 328 30.45 -13.35 -6.25
C ALA A 328 30.47 -14.29 -7.45
N LEU A 329 30.15 -15.58 -7.22
CA LEU A 329 30.16 -16.62 -8.26
C LEU A 329 31.47 -16.69 -9.07
N GLY A 330 32.60 -16.45 -8.39
CA GLY A 330 33.93 -16.44 -9.03
C GLY A 330 34.24 -15.18 -9.84
N TYR A 331 33.41 -14.14 -9.76
CA TYR A 331 33.59 -12.87 -10.45
C TYR A 331 33.97 -11.73 -9.49
N PRO A 332 34.95 -10.86 -9.83
CA PRO A 332 35.32 -9.69 -9.03
C PRO A 332 34.17 -8.68 -8.90
N CYS A 333 33.68 -8.49 -7.67
CA CYS A 333 32.56 -7.61 -7.37
C CYS A 333 32.93 -6.57 -6.30
N GLN A 334 32.00 -5.69 -6.00
CA GLN A 334 32.04 -4.73 -4.91
C GLN A 334 30.65 -4.65 -4.28
N ARG A 335 30.63 -4.65 -2.95
CA ARG A 335 29.41 -4.42 -2.18
C ARG A 335 29.13 -2.92 -2.13
N LEU A 336 27.90 -2.54 -2.44
CA LEU A 336 27.37 -1.20 -2.31
C LEU A 336 26.29 -1.20 -1.23
N THR A 337 26.21 -0.12 -0.44
CA THR A 337 25.28 -0.02 0.69
C THR A 337 24.50 1.28 0.67
N LEU A 338 23.18 1.18 0.86
CA LEU A 338 22.27 2.29 1.09
C LEU A 338 21.81 2.26 2.54
N ILE A 339 21.96 3.38 3.26
CA ILE A 339 21.26 3.57 4.52
C ILE A 339 19.83 4.00 4.19
N VAL A 340 18.86 3.14 4.45
CA VAL A 340 17.46 3.34 4.08
C VAL A 340 16.96 4.66 4.68
N PRO A 341 16.59 5.65 3.86
CA PRO A 341 16.21 6.97 4.36
C PRO A 341 14.76 7.02 4.86
N ASP A 342 14.43 8.10 5.56
CA ASP A 342 13.05 8.49 5.84
C ASP A 342 12.46 9.28 4.65
N GLY A 343 12.14 8.56 3.58
CA GLY A 343 11.68 9.09 2.30
C GLY A 343 12.12 8.22 1.13
N THR A 344 12.15 8.78 -0.09
CA THR A 344 12.75 8.09 -1.23
C THR A 344 14.28 8.21 -1.23
N PRO A 345 15.03 7.17 -1.65
CA PRO A 345 16.48 7.18 -1.82
C PRO A 345 17.04 8.38 -2.62
N VAL A 346 16.27 8.94 -3.56
CA VAL A 346 16.65 10.16 -4.31
C VAL A 346 15.43 11.03 -4.57
N PRO A 347 15.53 12.36 -4.43
CA PRO A 347 14.61 13.29 -5.05
C PRO A 347 14.83 13.27 -6.57
N ARG A 348 13.85 12.81 -7.36
CA ARG A 348 13.95 12.80 -8.83
C ARG A 348 14.22 14.20 -9.37
N ALA A 349 15.25 14.35 -10.21
CA ALA A 349 15.53 15.58 -10.94
C ALA A 349 14.42 15.88 -11.96
N LYS A 350 14.19 17.17 -12.26
CA LYS A 350 13.16 17.65 -13.20
C LYS A 350 13.17 16.84 -14.50
N GLN A 351 12.11 16.09 -14.81
CA GLN A 351 11.86 15.65 -16.18
C GLN A 351 11.58 16.89 -17.02
N LYS A 352 12.35 17.10 -18.09
CA LYS A 352 11.97 18.06 -19.12
C LYS A 352 10.73 17.48 -19.81
N VAL A 353 9.63 18.21 -19.72
CA VAL A 353 8.40 18.00 -20.49
C VAL A 353 8.71 18.02 -21.98
#